data_AF-A0A9X6YNZ9-F1
#
_entry.id   AF-A0A9X6YNZ9-F1
#
_cell.length_a   1.000
_cell.length_b   1.000
_cell.length_c   1.000
_cell.angle_alpha   90.00
_cell.angle_beta   90.00
_cell.angle_gamma   90.00
#
_symmetry.space_group_name_H-M   'P 1'
#
loop_
_entity.id
_entity.type
_entity.pdbx_description
1 polymer ?
#
loop_
_entity_poly.entity_id
_entity_poly.type
_entity_poly.pdbx_seq_one_letter_code
_entity_poly.pdbx_strand_id
1 'polypeptide(L)' 'NPNTIGTPHNSPRKDFEHYCSDCDGELYFGMTYYVFEGSLICEGCNEKFLERHGTRFVAGE' A
#
# COMPACT_ATOMS: atom_id res chain seq x y z
N ASN A 1 -20.78 -19.42 -32.36
CA ASN A 1 -21.18 -18.66 -31.15
C ASN A 1 -21.84 -19.64 -30.20
N PRO A 2 -21.24 -19.91 -29.04
CA PRO A 2 -21.01 -18.90 -28.01
C PRO A 2 -19.51 -18.81 -27.63
N ASN A 3 -18.86 -17.67 -27.81
CA ASN A 3 -18.81 -16.59 -26.82
C ASN A 3 -18.58 -17.13 -25.40
N THR A 4 -17.44 -17.77 -25.17
CA THR A 4 -16.83 -17.86 -23.85
C THR A 4 -16.42 -16.46 -23.43
N ILE A 5 -17.44 -15.72 -22.99
CA ILE A 5 -17.32 -14.48 -22.24
C ILE A 5 -16.32 -14.78 -21.14
N GLY A 6 -15.15 -14.15 -21.21
CA GLY A 6 -14.19 -14.16 -20.12
C GLY A 6 -14.93 -13.67 -18.90
N THR A 7 -15.28 -14.58 -18.00
CA THR A 7 -15.67 -14.23 -16.65
C THR A 7 -14.38 -14.14 -15.86
N PRO A 8 -13.82 -12.95 -15.57
CA PRO A 8 -12.89 -12.80 -14.47
C PRO A 8 -13.68 -12.87 -13.16
N HIS A 9 -14.36 -14.00 -12.91
CA HIS A 9 -15.01 -14.30 -11.64
C HIS A 9 -14.05 -15.04 -10.71
N ASN A 10 -12.81 -14.56 -10.68
CA ASN A 10 -11.90 -14.77 -9.57
C ASN A 10 -11.14 -13.46 -9.36
N SER A 11 -11.88 -12.36 -9.13
CA SER A 11 -11.33 -11.36 -8.23
C SER A 11 -11.21 -12.08 -6.89
N PRO A 12 -10.00 -12.39 -6.40
CA PRO A 12 -9.88 -12.79 -5.01
C PRO A 12 -10.60 -11.69 -4.23
N ARG A 13 -11.55 -12.06 -3.36
CA ARG A 13 -12.05 -11.13 -2.35
C ARG A 13 -10.80 -10.49 -1.77
N LYS A 14 -10.66 -9.18 -2.00
CA LYS A 14 -9.48 -8.44 -1.65
C LYS A 14 -9.42 -8.51 -0.13
N ASP A 15 -8.65 -9.47 0.39
CA ASP A 15 -8.57 -9.77 1.82
C ASP A 15 -7.78 -8.68 2.56
N PHE A 16 -7.12 -7.82 1.78
CA PHE A 16 -6.41 -6.64 2.20
C PHE A 16 -7.18 -5.37 1.81
N GLU A 17 -7.10 -4.34 2.66
CA GLU A 17 -7.78 -3.07 2.42
C GLU A 17 -7.03 -2.21 1.39
N HIS A 18 -5.71 -2.18 1.50
CA HIS A 18 -4.87 -1.27 0.74
C HIS A 18 -3.56 -1.93 0.29
N TYR A 19 -2.82 -1.23 -0.56
CA TYR A 19 -1.47 -1.61 -0.95
C TYR A 19 -0.48 -0.57 -0.44
N CYS A 20 0.70 -1.02 -0.07
CA CYS A 20 1.82 -0.17 0.24
C CYS A 20 2.27 0.55 -1.03
N SER A 21 2.33 1.89 -1.01
CA SER A 21 2.79 2.69 -2.14
C SER A 21 4.29 2.56 -2.43
N ASP A 22 5.09 2.00 -1.51
CA ASP A 22 6.54 1.83 -1.68
C ASP A 22 6.93 0.46 -2.26
N CYS A 23 6.27 -0.61 -1.80
CA CYS A 23 6.62 -1.99 -2.15
C CYS A 23 5.48 -2.79 -2.78
N ASP A 24 4.34 -2.16 -3.06
CA ASP A 24 3.10 -2.80 -3.54
C ASP A 24 2.62 -3.96 -2.64
N GLY A 25 3.10 -4.00 -1.39
CA GLY A 25 2.73 -5.02 -0.41
C GLY A 25 1.28 -4.87 0.05
N GLU A 26 0.61 -5.98 0.33
CA GLU A 26 -0.78 -6.01 0.78
C GLU A 26 -0.90 -5.53 2.24
N LEU A 27 -1.78 -4.56 2.49
CA LEU A 27 -2.08 -4.00 3.81
C LEU A 27 -3.43 -4.53 4.30
N TYR A 28 -3.38 -5.39 5.31
CA TYR A 28 -4.56 -6.04 5.86
C TYR A 28 -5.14 -5.25 7.04
N PHE A 29 -6.44 -5.41 7.28
CA PHE A 29 -7.12 -4.79 8.42
C PHE A 29 -6.47 -5.23 9.74
N GLY A 30 -6.00 -4.28 10.55
CA GLY A 30 -5.29 -4.54 11.81
C GLY A 30 -3.76 -4.60 11.69
N MET A 31 -3.18 -4.44 10.49
CA MET A 31 -1.75 -4.22 10.34
C MET A 31 -1.37 -2.76 10.64
N THR A 32 -0.17 -2.55 11.19
CA THR A 32 0.40 -1.21 11.34
C THR A 32 0.86 -0.69 9.99
N TYR A 33 0.24 0.41 9.54
CA TYR A 33 0.65 1.16 8.37
C TYR A 33 0.63 2.66 8.67
N TYR A 34 1.38 3.42 7.87
CA TYR A 34 1.57 4.84 8.01
C TYR A 34 0.99 5.57 6.80
N VAL A 35 0.39 6.73 7.01
CA VAL A 35 -0.17 7.57 5.94
C VAL A 35 0.72 8.78 5.72
N PHE A 36 1.29 8.93 4.53
CA PHE A 36 2.17 10.03 4.14
C PHE A 36 1.69 10.70 2.87
N GLU A 37 1.21 11.94 2.94
CA GLU A 37 0.67 12.70 1.78
C GLU A 37 -0.36 11.90 0.95
N GLY A 38 -1.15 11.02 1.59
CA GLY A 38 -2.12 10.14 0.91
C GLY A 38 -1.55 8.81 0.40
N SER A 39 -0.25 8.57 0.58
CA SER A 39 0.41 7.29 0.34
C SER A 39 0.36 6.42 1.60
N LEU A 40 0.05 5.14 1.43
CA LEU A 40 0.00 4.16 2.53
C LEU A 40 1.30 3.37 2.54
N ILE A 41 2.01 3.35 3.66
CA ILE A 41 3.34 2.74 3.77
C ILE A 41 3.30 1.69 4.87
N CYS A 42 3.70 0.45 4.57
CA CYS A 42 3.80 -0.60 5.58
C CYS A 42 4.93 -0.29 6.58
N GLU A 43 4.83 -0.84 7.79
CA GLU A 43 5.84 -0.65 8.84
C GLU A 43 7.28 -0.94 8.38
N GLY A 44 7.48 -2.00 7.58
CA GLY A 44 8.81 -2.34 7.05
C GLY A 44 9.37 -1.35 6.03
N CYS A 45 8.51 -0.61 5.33
CA CYS A 45 8.92 0.44 4.39
C CYS A 45 9.01 1.81 5.07
N ASN A 46 8.32 2.03 6.19
CA ASN A 46 8.24 3.31 6.88
C ASN A 46 9.61 3.90 7.21
N GLU A 47 10.54 3.12 7.76
CA GLU A 47 11.87 3.61 8.14
C GLU A 47 12.63 4.17 6.93
N LYS A 48 12.73 3.39 5.85
CA LYS A 48 13.41 3.81 4.61
C LYS A 48 12.64 4.91 3.87
N PHE A 49 11.31 4.90 3.96
CA PHE A 49 10.47 5.92 3.36
C PHE A 49 10.64 7.26 4.08
N LEU A 50 10.75 7.25 5.42
CA LEU A 50 11.10 8.41 6.24
C LEU A 50 12.52 8.91 5.97
N GLU A 51 13.50 8.03 5.72
CA GLU A 51 14.84 8.51 5.33
C GLU A 51 14.82 9.21 3.96
N ARG A 52 14.02 8.72 3.01
CA ARG A 52 13.93 9.28 1.65
C ARG A 52 13.06 10.53 1.55
N HIS A 53 11.92 10.54 2.23
CA HIS A 53 10.90 11.60 2.15
C HIS A 53 10.81 12.45 3.42
N GLY A 54 11.25 11.90 4.56
CA GLY A 54 11.25 12.56 5.86
C GLY A 54 12.40 13.53 6.10
N THR A 55 13.37 13.66 5.19
CA THR A 55 14.32 14.80 5.16
C THR A 55 13.60 16.15 5.12
N ARG A 56 12.31 16.20 4.75
CA ARG A 56 11.50 17.42 4.82
C ARG A 56 10.97 17.76 6.23
N PHE A 57 11.11 16.87 7.22
CA PHE A 57 10.64 17.07 8.60
C PHE A 57 11.76 17.23 9.64
N VAL A 58 13.04 17.11 9.25
CA VAL A 58 14.19 17.38 10.12
C VAL A 58 14.91 18.65 9.66
N ALA A 59 14.20 19.77 9.74
CA ALA A 59 14.78 21.12 9.73
C ALA A 59 13.86 22.03 10.55
N GLY A 60 14.28 22.37 11.77
CA GLY A 60 13.58 23.21 12.74
C GLY A 60 13.67 22.55 14.12
N GLU A 61 14.86 22.58 14.73
CA GLU A 61 15.30 23.56 15.76
C GLU A 61 15.02 23.06 17.19
#